data_AF-A0A737SAN3-F1
#
_entry.id   AF-A0A737SAN3-F1
#
_cell.length_a   1.000
_cell.length_b   1.000
_cell.length_c   1.000
_cell.angle_alpha   90.00
_cell.angle_beta   90.00
_cell.angle_gamma   90.00
#
_symmetry.space_group_name_H-M   'P 1'
#
loop_
_entity.id
_entity.type
_entity.pdbx_description
1 polymer ?
#
loop_
_entity_poly.entity_id
_entity_poly.type
_entity_poly.pdbx_seq_one_letter_code
_entity_poly.pdbx_strand_id
1 'polypeptide(L)'
;LDPKAQPLNEEEMARLALGLRTRLQSDPGNAEGWIMLGRIGMVLGNAGTATGAYANAYRLDPKNSDAALGYAEALTRSSDPEDNRRGGELLRRLVRSD
;
A
#
# COMPACT_ATOMS: atom_id res chain seq x y z
N LEU A 1 5.84 -23.13 7.65
CA LEU A 1 6.65 -21.89 7.81
C LEU A 1 7.73 -22.20 8.82
N ASP A 2 9.00 -22.04 8.46
CA ASP A 2 10.14 -22.32 9.35
C ASP A 2 10.15 -21.29 10.50
N PRO A 3 9.95 -21.70 11.77
CA PRO A 3 9.94 -20.78 12.91
C PRO A 3 11.32 -20.13 13.18
N LYS A 4 12.38 -20.52 12.47
CA LYS A 4 13.73 -19.94 12.55
C LYS A 4 14.08 -19.00 11.41
N ALA A 5 13.20 -18.83 10.42
CA ALA A 5 13.44 -17.89 9.34
C ALA A 5 13.51 -16.47 9.93
N GLN A 6 14.65 -15.80 9.75
CA GLN A 6 14.79 -14.42 10.17
C GLN A 6 13.84 -13.55 9.34
N PRO A 7 13.11 -12.61 9.98
CA PRO A 7 12.34 -11.62 9.23
C PRO A 7 13.28 -10.83 8.32
N LEU A 8 12.77 -10.41 7.17
CA LEU A 8 13.54 -9.60 6.23
C LEU A 8 14.03 -8.34 6.94
N ASN A 9 15.32 -8.05 6.80
CA ASN A 9 15.86 -6.78 7.25
C ASN A 9 15.44 -5.64 6.29
N GLU A 10 15.73 -4.39 6.67
CA GLU A 10 15.32 -3.22 5.89
C GLU A 10 15.90 -3.22 4.46
N GLU A 11 17.15 -3.65 4.28
CA GLU A 11 17.81 -3.73 2.98
C GLU A 11 17.15 -4.79 2.07
N GLU A 12 16.83 -5.95 2.63
CA GLU A 12 16.13 -7.04 1.94
C GLU A 12 14.70 -6.61 1.56
N MET A 13 14.00 -5.92 2.45
CA MET A 13 12.68 -5.35 2.15
C MET A 13 12.75 -4.28 1.07
N ALA A 14 13.76 -3.42 1.07
CA ALA A 14 13.97 -2.41 0.03
C ALA A 14 14.24 -3.05 -1.34
N ARG A 15 15.06 -4.12 -1.38
CA ARG A 15 15.30 -4.90 -2.60
C ARG A 15 14.04 -5.59 -3.10
N LEU A 16 13.26 -6.17 -2.19
CA LEU A 16 11.97 -6.79 -2.51
C LEU A 16 11.00 -5.76 -3.10
N ALA A 17 10.88 -4.59 -2.47
CA ALA A 17 10.04 -3.50 -2.96
C ALA A 17 10.44 -3.06 -4.37
N LEU A 18 11.75 -2.92 -4.63
CA LEU A 18 12.26 -2.56 -5.95
C LEU A 18 11.91 -3.62 -7.00
N GLY A 19 12.19 -4.89 -6.72
CA GLY A 19 11.89 -6.00 -7.64
C GLY A 19 10.39 -6.13 -7.92
N LEU A 20 9.56 -5.99 -6.89
CA LEU A 20 8.10 -6.01 -7.00
C LEU A 20 7.60 -4.82 -7.84
N ARG A 21 8.10 -3.61 -7.59
CA ARG A 21 7.75 -2.43 -8.38
C ARG A 21 8.08 -2.61 -9.86
N THR A 22 9.27 -3.12 -10.18
CA THR A 22 9.67 -3.40 -11.57
C THR A 22 8.72 -4.40 -12.22
N ARG A 23 8.35 -5.48 -11.51
CA ARG A 23 7.39 -6.46 -12.02
C ARG A 23 6.01 -5.84 -12.30
N LEU A 24 5.53 -5.01 -11.39
CA LEU A 24 4.22 -4.35 -11.50
C LEU A 24 4.16 -3.29 -12.60
N GLN A 25 5.30 -2.76 -13.04
CA GLN A 25 5.35 -1.94 -14.25
C GLN A 25 5.03 -2.76 -15.51
N SER A 26 5.44 -4.03 -15.55
CA SER A 26 5.11 -4.94 -16.66
C SER A 26 3.75 -5.64 -16.50
N ASP A 27 3.24 -5.71 -15.27
CA ASP A 27 1.93 -6.28 -14.93
C ASP A 27 1.12 -5.28 -14.08
N PRO A 28 0.63 -4.19 -14.69
CA PRO A 28 -0.06 -3.12 -13.96
C PRO A 28 -1.46 -3.51 -13.50
N GLY A 29 -1.98 -4.68 -13.91
CA GLY A 29 -3.31 -5.19 -13.53
C GLY A 29 -3.33 -5.95 -12.21
N ASN A 30 -2.16 -6.19 -11.60
CA ASN A 30 -2.04 -7.01 -10.40
C ASN A 30 -2.30 -6.21 -9.11
N ALA A 31 -3.58 -6.10 -8.74
CA ALA A 31 -4.01 -5.38 -7.55
C ALA A 31 -3.34 -5.89 -6.26
N GLU A 32 -3.24 -7.20 -6.07
CA GLU A 32 -2.60 -7.82 -4.90
C GLU A 32 -1.12 -7.46 -4.78
N GLY A 33 -0.39 -7.46 -5.90
CA GLY A 33 1.00 -7.04 -5.91
C GLY A 33 1.16 -5.55 -5.55
N TRP A 34 0.24 -4.70 -6.00
CA TRP A 34 0.20 -3.29 -5.58
C TRP A 34 -0.11 -3.14 -4.08
N ILE A 35 -1.03 -3.94 -3.51
CA ILE A 35 -1.30 -3.97 -2.06
C ILE A 35 -0.02 -4.36 -1.30
N MET A 36 0.67 -5.41 -1.74
CA MET A 36 1.90 -5.86 -1.11
C MET A 36 3.02 -4.81 -1.17
N LEU A 37 3.19 -4.14 -2.31
CA LEU A 37 4.14 -3.03 -2.43
C LEU A 37 3.77 -1.88 -1.49
N GLY A 38 2.48 -1.59 -1.35
CA GLY A 38 1.97 -0.60 -0.40
C GLY A 38 2.34 -0.93 1.05
N ARG A 39 2.12 -2.18 1.46
CA ARG A 39 2.49 -2.69 2.79
C ARG A 39 3.99 -2.58 3.06
N ILE A 40 4.83 -2.98 2.11
CA ILE A 40 6.29 -2.87 2.25
C ILE A 40 6.71 -1.40 2.34
N GLY A 41 6.11 -0.52 1.52
CA GLY A 41 6.35 0.92 1.59
C GLY A 41 6.04 1.50 2.98
N MET A 42 4.96 1.05 3.62
CA MET A 42 4.60 1.47 4.98
C MET A 42 5.61 0.99 6.02
N VAL A 43 6.08 -0.26 5.92
CA VAL A 43 7.08 -0.82 6.83
C VAL A 43 8.41 -0.07 6.71
N LEU A 44 8.81 0.29 5.49
CA LEU A 44 10.03 1.05 5.22
C LEU A 44 9.90 2.56 5.49
N GLY A 45 8.73 3.04 5.96
CA GLY A 45 8.48 4.48 6.12
C GLY A 45 8.47 5.28 4.80
N ASN A 46 8.44 4.60 3.65
CA ASN A 46 8.40 5.23 2.34
C ASN A 46 6.95 5.55 1.96
N ALA A 47 6.44 6.65 2.51
CA ALA A 47 5.08 7.11 2.31
C ALA A 47 4.71 7.27 0.82
N GLY A 48 5.62 7.80 -0.01
CA GLY A 48 5.37 7.99 -1.44
C GLY A 48 5.13 6.66 -2.18
N THR A 49 5.92 5.64 -1.87
CA THR A 49 5.74 4.29 -2.43
C THR A 49 4.44 3.67 -1.93
N ALA A 50 4.14 3.79 -0.63
CA ALA A 50 2.92 3.27 -0.04
C ALA A 50 1.68 3.86 -0.70
N THR A 51 1.58 5.20 -0.73
CA THR A 51 0.44 5.92 -1.31
C THR A 51 0.27 5.59 -2.79
N GLY A 52 1.35 5.62 -3.58
CA GLY A 52 1.28 5.31 -5.01
C GLY A 52 0.86 3.86 -5.30
N ALA A 53 1.33 2.91 -4.51
CA ALA A 53 0.98 1.50 -4.67
C ALA A 53 -0.48 1.23 -4.28
N TYR A 54 -0.92 1.70 -3.12
CA TYR A 54 -2.31 1.56 -2.71
C TYR A 54 -3.28 2.31 -3.63
N ALA A 55 -2.91 3.47 -4.17
CA ALA A 55 -3.71 4.17 -5.17
C ALA A 55 -3.92 3.31 -6.44
N ASN A 56 -2.88 2.61 -6.90
CA ASN A 56 -3.00 1.68 -8.03
C ASN A 56 -3.88 0.48 -7.69
N ALA A 57 -3.69 -0.14 -6.52
CA ALA A 57 -4.53 -1.25 -6.06
C ALA A 57 -6.01 -0.84 -5.99
N TYR A 58 -6.30 0.28 -5.34
CA TYR A 58 -7.66 0.79 -5.17
C TYR A 58 -8.31 1.20 -6.51
N ARG A 59 -7.51 1.69 -7.48
CA ARG A 59 -8.01 1.96 -8.83
C ARG A 59 -8.41 0.68 -9.58
N LEU A 60 -7.67 -0.40 -9.39
CA LEU A 60 -7.93 -1.69 -10.04
C LEU A 60 -9.12 -2.41 -9.43
N ASP A 61 -9.21 -2.41 -8.10
CA ASP A 61 -10.33 -2.99 -7.36
C ASP A 61 -10.78 -2.05 -6.22
N PRO A 62 -11.71 -1.12 -6.48
CA PRO A 62 -12.23 -0.21 -5.46
C PRO A 62 -13.05 -0.91 -4.37
N LYS A 63 -13.44 -2.18 -4.56
CA LYS A 63 -14.23 -2.96 -3.59
C LYS A 63 -13.33 -3.79 -2.67
N ASN A 64 -12.04 -3.88 -2.96
CA ASN A 64 -11.08 -4.56 -2.10
C ASN A 64 -10.83 -3.72 -0.84
N SER A 65 -11.27 -4.22 0.30
CA SER A 65 -11.16 -3.52 1.59
C SER A 65 -9.70 -3.31 2.01
N ASP A 66 -8.79 -4.23 1.69
CA ASP A 66 -7.36 -4.09 2.00
C ASP A 66 -6.72 -2.94 1.20
N ALA A 67 -7.06 -2.83 -0.09
CA ALA A 67 -6.60 -1.74 -0.93
C ALA A 67 -7.16 -0.39 -0.46
N ALA A 68 -8.46 -0.34 -0.15
CA ALA A 68 -9.13 0.88 0.28
C ALA A 68 -8.63 1.35 1.65
N LEU A 69 -8.50 0.45 2.62
CA LEU A 69 -7.99 0.76 3.96
C LEU A 69 -6.53 1.20 3.89
N GLY A 70 -5.68 0.42 3.20
CA GLY A 70 -4.27 0.75 3.04
C GLY A 70 -4.06 2.11 2.35
N TYR A 71 -4.89 2.43 1.35
CA TYR A 71 -4.84 3.74 0.69
C TYR A 71 -5.24 4.86 1.64
N ALA A 72 -6.34 4.68 2.38
CA ALA A 72 -6.82 5.66 3.34
C ALA A 72 -5.77 5.93 4.44
N GLU A 73 -5.16 4.88 4.98
CA GLU A 73 -4.08 4.99 5.96
C GLU A 73 -2.86 5.73 5.41
N ALA A 74 -2.41 5.37 4.20
CA ALA A 74 -1.26 6.03 3.57
C ALA A 74 -1.51 7.52 3.35
N LEU A 75 -2.73 7.87 2.89
CA LEU A 75 -3.17 9.26 2.73
C LEU A 75 -3.21 10.02 4.05
N THR A 76 -3.68 9.42 5.15
CA THR A 76 -3.73 10.07 6.48
C THR A 76 -2.37 10.29 7.14
N ARG A 77 -1.32 9.63 6.65
CA ARG A 77 0.05 9.80 7.11
C ARG A 77 0.87 10.72 6.20
N SER A 78 0.25 11.26 5.15
CA SER A 78 0.89 12.18 4.22
C SER A 78 1.15 13.53 4.89
N SER A 79 2.22 14.21 4.46
CA SER A 79 2.47 15.60 4.86
C SER A 79 1.53 16.58 4.15
N ASP A 80 0.83 16.15 3.09
CA ASP A 80 -0.13 16.96 2.37
C ASP A 80 -1.50 16.99 3.11
N PRO A 81 -1.99 18.17 3.55
CA PRO A 81 -3.31 18.28 4.18
C PRO A 81 -4.46 17.77 3.32
N GLU A 82 -4.34 17.88 1.99
CA GLU A 82 -5.38 17.44 1.06
C GLU A 82 -5.46 15.93 0.98
N ASP A 83 -4.32 15.23 1.06
CA ASP A 83 -4.26 13.77 1.19
C ASP A 83 -4.89 13.35 2.52
N ASN A 84 -4.52 14.00 3.63
CA ASN A 84 -5.06 13.68 4.95
C ASN A 84 -6.59 13.77 4.98
N ARG A 85 -7.14 14.82 4.38
CA ARG A 85 -8.59 15.02 4.24
C ARG A 85 -9.23 13.90 3.41
N ARG A 86 -8.66 13.55 2.26
CA ARG A 86 -9.14 12.45 1.40
C ARG A 86 -9.08 11.09 2.09
N GLY A 87 -7.99 10.81 2.81
CA GLY A 87 -7.84 9.59 3.60
C GLY A 87 -8.90 9.48 4.69
N GLY A 88 -9.15 10.57 5.41
CA GLY A 88 -10.22 10.62 6.41
C GLY A 88 -11.62 10.44 5.82
N GLU A 89 -11.90 10.98 4.64
CA GLU A 89 -13.16 10.73 3.91
C GLU A 89 -13.31 9.27 3.51
N LEU A 90 -12.24 8.64 3.03
CA LEU A 90 -12.26 7.23 2.62
C LEU A 90 -12.49 6.31 3.83
N LEU A 91 -11.82 6.55 4.96
CA LEU A 91 -12.06 5.81 6.22
C LEU A 91 -13.52 5.91 6.66
N ARG A 92 -14.11 7.12 6.64
CA ARG A 92 -15.53 7.32 6.99
C ARG A 92 -16.48 6.56 6.07
N ARG A 93 -16.13 6.42 4.79
CA ARG A 93 -16.93 5.62 3.85
C ARG A 93 -16.84 4.14 4.15
N LEU A 94 -15.64 3.61 4.42
CA LEU A 94 -15.41 2.21 4.75
C LEU A 94 -16.21 1.77 5.99
N VAL A 95 -16.18 2.57 7.05
CA VAL A 95 -16.94 2.29 8.29
C VAL A 95 -18.45 2.29 8.09
N ARG A 96 -18.96 3.05 7.11
CA ARG A 96 -20.41 3.11 6.81
C ARG A 96 -20.88 2.01 5.87
N SER A 97 -19.97 1.30 5.24
CA SER A 97 -20.27 0.23 4.27
C SER A 97 -20.20 -1.18 4.86
N ASP A 98 -19.73 -1.32 6.11
CA ASP A 98 -19.84 -2.53 6.95
C ASP A 98 -21.18 -2.55 7.71
#